data_AF-A0A0Q3MTH8-F1
#
_entry.id   AF-A0A0Q3MTH8-F1
#
_cell.length_a   1.000
_cell.length_b   1.000
_cell.length_c   1.000
_cell.angle_alpha   90.00
_cell.angle_beta   90.00
_cell.angle_gamma   90.00
#
_symmetry.space_group_name_H-M   'P 1'
#
loop_
_entity.id
_entity.type
_entity.pdbx_description
1 polymer ?
#
loop_
_entity_poly.entity_id
_entity_poly.type
_entity_poly.pdbx_seq_one_letter_code
_entity_poly.pdbx_strand_id
1 'polypeptide(L)' 'MQDSSTEQLIFRLPSLIAWVSRFVTLVPGDILLTGTPSGVGVFRKPPVFLKRGDEVRCEIEELGVICNKVV' A
#
# COMPACT_ATOMS: atom_id res chain seq x y z
N MET A 1 2.84 -9.59 -8.44
CA MET A 1 2.24 -8.31 -8.90
C MET A 1 3.13 -7.16 -8.43
N GLN A 2 3.32 -7.05 -7.12
CA GLN A 2 4.17 -6.05 -6.47
C GLN A 2 5.08 -6.75 -5.47
N ASP A 3 6.33 -6.30 -5.36
CA ASP A 3 7.35 -6.81 -4.42
C ASP A 3 8.45 -5.76 -4.26
N SER A 4 8.70 -5.29 -3.03
CA SER A 4 9.66 -4.21 -2.75
C SER A 4 9.92 -4.04 -1.25
N SER A 5 10.79 -3.10 -0.90
CA SER A 5 11.13 -2.73 0.48
C SER A 5 10.65 -1.31 0.83
N THR A 6 10.33 -1.09 2.10
CA THR A 6 9.99 0.24 2.64
C THR A 6 11.17 1.21 2.61
N GLU A 7 12.39 0.73 2.36
CA GLU A 7 13.56 1.57 2.07
C GLU A 7 13.39 2.43 0.82
N GLN A 8 12.56 1.99 -0.14
CA GLN A 8 12.31 2.70 -1.40
C GLN A 8 11.25 3.81 -1.28
N LEU A 9 10.74 4.07 -0.07
CA LEU A 9 9.81 5.19 0.16
C LEU A 9 10.50 6.53 -0.16
N ILE A 10 9.93 7.25 -1.14
CA ILE A 10 10.38 8.61 -1.51
C ILE A 10 10.30 9.55 -0.29
N PHE A 11 9.24 9.43 0.52
CA PHE A 11 9.06 10.17 1.76
C PHE A 11 9.09 9.21 2.94
N ARG A 12 10.09 9.37 3.83
CA ARG A 12 10.22 8.56 5.05
C ARG A 12 9.09 8.89 6.04
N LEU A 13 8.74 7.92 6.89
CA LEU A 13 7.59 8.02 7.81
C LEU A 13 7.58 9.31 8.66
N PRO A 14 8.69 9.77 9.29
CA PRO A 14 8.66 10.99 10.09
C PRO A 14 8.28 12.23 9.26
N SER A 15 8.84 12.34 8.05
CA SER A 15 8.56 13.46 7.14
C SER A 15 7.14 13.40 6.60
N LEU A 16 6.62 12.20 6.32
CA LEU A 16 5.24 12.01 5.86
C LEU A 16 4.23 12.43 6.94
N ILE A 17 4.43 11.97 8.18
CA ILE A 17 3.56 12.32 9.33
C ILE A 17 3.59 13.84 9.55
N ALA A 18 4.79 14.44 9.61
CA ALA A 18 4.96 15.88 9.79
C ALA A 18 4.35 16.70 8.66
N TRP A 19 4.38 16.20 7.42
CA TRP A 19 3.76 16.88 6.29
C TRP A 19 2.23 16.87 6.41
N VAL A 20 1.64 15.70 6.65
CA VAL A 20 0.17 15.54 6.78
C VAL A 20 -0.37 16.38 7.93
N SER A 21 0.34 16.41 9.08
CA SER A 21 -0.11 17.14 10.27
C SER A 21 -0.15 18.66 10.11
N ARG A 22 0.37 19.22 9.01
CA ARG A 22 0.23 20.65 8.68
C ARG A 22 -1.16 21.01 8.15
N PHE A 23 -1.90 20.03 7.64
CA PHE A 23 -3.18 20.24 6.97
C PHE A 23 -4.36 19.70 7.76
N VAL A 24 -4.13 18.66 8.56
CA VAL A 24 -5.16 18.02 9.39
C VAL A 24 -4.58 17.72 10.78
N THR A 25 -5.43 17.81 11.81
CA THR A 25 -5.07 17.31 13.14
C THR A 25 -5.15 15.79 13.13
N LEU A 26 -4.02 15.13 13.40
CA LEU A 26 -4.00 13.68 13.62
C LEU A 26 -4.48 13.36 15.04
N VAL A 27 -5.32 12.34 15.16
CA VAL A 27 -5.86 11.86 16.44
C VAL A 27 -5.49 10.39 16.68
N PRO A 28 -5.44 9.93 17.94
CA PRO A 28 -5.18 8.52 18.23
C PRO A 28 -6.19 7.60 17.53
N GLY A 29 -5.68 6.63 16.78
CA GLY A 29 -6.48 5.70 15.98
C GLY A 29 -6.49 6.01 14.48
N ASP A 30 -5.93 7.15 14.05
CA ASP A 30 -5.78 7.45 12.63
C ASP A 30 -4.86 6.46 11.90
N ILE A 31 -5.24 6.10 10.68
CA ILE A 31 -4.50 5.17 9.81
C ILE A 31 -4.00 5.91 8.58
N LEU A 32 -2.67 5.91 8.38
CA LEU A 32 -2.03 6.47 7.20
C LEU A 32 -1.55 5.34 6.28
N LEU A 33 -2.08 5.29 5.06
CA LEU A 33 -1.59 4.39 4.01
C LEU A 33 -0.41 5.06 3.27
N THR A 34 0.79 4.52 3.44
CA THR A 34 2.05 5.20 3.09
C THR A 34 2.46 5.07 1.62
N GLY A 35 1.58 4.56 0.78
CA GLY A 35 1.83 4.33 -0.65
C GLY A 35 2.01 2.86 -1.01
N THR A 36 2.39 2.61 -2.26
CA THR A 36 2.52 1.27 -2.84
C THR A 36 3.71 1.24 -3.81
N PRO A 37 4.46 0.12 -3.91
CA PRO A 37 5.57 0.01 -4.85
C PRO A 37 5.09 -0.18 -6.30
N SER A 38 6.04 -0.27 -7.23
CA SER A 38 5.75 -0.56 -8.63
C SER A 38 5.07 -1.94 -8.80
N GLY A 39 4.40 -2.12 -9.94
CA GLY A 39 3.75 -3.40 -10.29
C GLY A 39 2.24 -3.44 -10.14
N VAL A 40 1.59 -2.30 -9.82
CA VAL A 40 0.14 -2.17 -9.91
C VAL A 40 -0.35 -2.51 -11.32
N GLY A 41 -1.46 -3.23 -11.40
CA GLY A 41 -1.90 -3.88 -12.63
C GLY A 41 -2.22 -2.94 -13.79
N VAL A 42 -2.63 -1.70 -13.50
CA VAL A 42 -2.94 -0.68 -14.52
C VAL A 42 -1.74 -0.30 -15.39
N PHE A 43 -0.51 -0.40 -14.87
CA PHE A 43 0.72 -0.07 -15.61
C PHE A 43 1.35 -1.27 -16.31
N ARG A 44 0.72 -2.44 -16.25
CA ARG A 44 1.17 -3.62 -17.01
C ARG A 44 0.77 -3.53 -18.48
N LYS A 45 1.45 -4.30 -19.32
CA LYS A 45 1.20 -4.38 -20.77
C LYS A 45 1.00 -5.84 -21.17
N PRO A 46 -0.26 -6.31 -21.37
CA PRO A 46 -1.52 -5.56 -21.22
C PRO A 46 -1.85 -5.24 -19.74
N PRO A 47 -2.74 -4.26 -19.46
CA PRO A 47 -3.20 -3.99 -18.10
C PRO A 47 -3.90 -5.20 -17.49
N VAL A 48 -3.71 -5.39 -16.19
CA VAL A 48 -4.33 -6.47 -15.41
C VAL A 48 -5.18 -5.87 -14.32
N PHE A 49 -6.48 -6.18 -14.31
CA PHE A 49 -7.42 -5.75 -13.28
C PHE A 49 -8.01 -6.97 -12.57
N LEU A 50 -8.45 -6.77 -11.34
CA LEU A 50 -9.12 -7.80 -10.55
C LEU A 50 -10.41 -8.25 -11.22
N LYS A 51 -10.70 -9.55 -11.11
CA LYS A 51 -11.92 -10.19 -11.61
C LYS A 51 -12.57 -10.99 -10.49
N ARG A 52 -13.89 -11.23 -10.62
CA ARG A 52 -14.61 -12.13 -9.71
C ARG A 52 -13.90 -13.48 -9.64
N GLY A 53 -13.66 -13.95 -8.43
CA GLY A 53 -12.98 -15.20 -8.14
C GLY A 53 -11.48 -15.06 -7.85
N ASP A 54 -10.86 -13.92 -8.19
CA ASP A 54 -9.45 -13.67 -7.88
C ASP A 54 -9.22 -13.63 -6.36
N GLU A 55 -8.03 -14.05 -5.92
CA GLU A 55 -7.55 -13.88 -4.56
C GLU A 55 -6.40 -12.89 -4.53
N VAL A 56 -6.53 -11.86 -3.68
CA VAL A 56 -5.48 -10.87 -3.43
C VAL A 56 -4.80 -11.23 -2.13
N ARG A 57 -3.52 -11.62 -2.23
CA ARG A 57 -2.62 -11.85 -1.09
C ARG A 57 -1.67 -10.67 -0.94
N CYS A 58 -1.69 -10.01 0.21
CA CYS A 58 -0.74 -8.95 0.58
C CYS A 58 0.06 -9.40 1.80
N GLU A 59 1.37 -9.16 1.80
CA GLU A 59 2.28 -9.55 2.86
C GLU A 59 3.26 -8.41 3.14
N ILE A 60 3.56 -8.22 4.41
CA ILE A 60 4.68 -7.40 4.87
C ILE A 60 5.46 -8.25 5.87
N GLU A 61 6.78 -8.35 5.66
CA GLU A 61 7.68 -9.05 6.57
C GLU A 61 7.49 -8.53 8.01
N GLU A 62 7.52 -9.43 8.98
CA GLU A 62 7.30 -9.15 10.42
C GLU A 62 5.89 -8.66 10.83
N LEU A 63 4.99 -8.34 9.88
CA LEU A 63 3.59 -7.97 10.19
C LEU A 63 2.60 -9.09 9.89
N GLY A 64 2.80 -9.82 8.81
CA GLY A 64 1.97 -10.96 8.41
C GLY A 64 1.29 -10.80 7.06
N VAL A 65 0.26 -11.61 6.85
CA VAL A 65 -0.38 -11.82 5.55
C VAL A 65 -1.89 -11.61 5.66
N ILE A 66 -2.45 -10.91 4.67
CA ILE A 66 -3.90 -10.84 4.44
C ILE A 66 -4.25 -11.44 3.08
N CYS A 67 -5.31 -12.24 3.04
CA CYS A 67 -5.84 -12.83 1.81
C CYS A 67 -7.32 -12.46 1.67
N ASN A 68 -7.69 -11.84 0.54
CA ASN A 68 -9.06 -11.42 0.27
C ASN A 68 -9.52 -11.94 -1.10
N LYS A 69 -10.68 -12.58 -1.13
CA LYS A 69 -11.31 -13.04 -2.37
C LYS A 69 -12.19 -11.95 -2.97
N VAL A 70 -12.06 -11.72 -4.26
CA VAL A 70 -12.91 -10.81 -5.04
C VAL A 70 -14.21 -11.53 -5.38
N VAL A 71 -15.35 -10.96 -4.98
CA VAL A 71 -16.69 -11.54 -5.16
C VAL A 71 -17.60 -10.64 -5.98
#